data_AF-A0A067BF07-F1
#
_entry.id   AF-A0A067BF07-F1
#
_cell.length_a   1.000
_cell.length_b   1.000
_cell.length_c   1.000
_cell.angle_alpha   90.00
_cell.angle_beta   90.00
_cell.angle_gamma   90.00
#
_symmetry.space_group_name_H-M   'P 1'
#
loop_
_entity.id
_entity.type
_entity.pdbx_description
1 polymer ?
#
loop_
_entity_poly.entity_id
_entity_poly.type
_entity_poly.pdbx_seq_one_letter_code
_entity_poly.pdbx_strand_id
1 'polypeptide(L)' 'MESTNNDGASSANPFTLPSDEEVFRMRDDVKRRKDEDRERNARLKIHEKLTNSSKRGNIRRIV' A
#
# COMPACT_ATOMS: atom_id res chain seq x y z
N MET A 1 0.07 -33.63 10.84
CA MET A 1 -1.26 -33.09 10.50
C MET A 1 -1.02 -31.63 10.18
N GLU A 2 -0.73 -31.36 8.91
CA GLU A 2 -1.72 -31.10 7.84
C GLU A 2 -2.09 -29.61 7.88
N SER A 3 -1.73 -28.93 6.80
CA SER A 3 -1.96 -27.53 6.51
C SER A 3 -3.43 -27.13 6.70
N THR A 4 -3.68 -25.99 7.32
CA THR A 4 -4.94 -25.26 7.12
C THR A 4 -4.64 -24.00 6.36
N ASN A 5 -4.84 -24.08 5.05
CA ASN A 5 -4.93 -22.94 4.13
C ASN A 5 -5.89 -21.91 4.75
N ASN A 6 -5.43 -20.69 4.99
CA ASN A 6 -6.32 -19.60 5.38
C ASN A 6 -6.71 -18.81 4.12
N ASP A 7 -7.52 -19.48 3.30
CA ASP A 7 -8.26 -18.88 2.19
C ASP A 7 -9.37 -17.98 2.78
N GLY A 8 -9.10 -16.69 3.01
CA GLY A 8 -10.16 -15.76 3.40
C GLY A 8 -9.74 -14.59 4.27
N ALA A 9 -8.92 -13.68 3.75
CA ALA A 9 -8.58 -12.39 4.38
C ALA A 9 -9.78 -11.45 4.64
N SER A 10 -11.03 -11.89 4.46
CA SER A 10 -12.25 -11.13 4.70
C SER A 10 -13.04 -11.54 5.95
N SER A 11 -12.66 -12.61 6.66
CA SER A 11 -13.34 -13.06 7.89
C SER A 11 -12.43 -13.25 9.11
N ALA A 12 -11.13 -12.97 8.99
CA ALA A 12 -10.20 -13.06 10.11
C ALA A 12 -10.29 -11.82 11.02
N ASN A 13 -10.08 -12.03 12.33
CA ASN A 13 -10.05 -10.96 13.32
C ASN A 13 -9.04 -9.86 12.90
N PRO A 14 -9.45 -8.60 12.75
CA PRO A 14 -8.57 -7.53 12.27
C PRO A 14 -7.45 -7.15 13.25
N PHE A 15 -7.50 -7.66 14.48
CA PHE A 15 -6.47 -7.47 15.50
C PHE A 15 -5.48 -8.64 15.59
N THR A 16 -5.51 -9.58 14.65
CA THR A 16 -4.47 -10.61 14.55
C THR A 16 -3.31 -10.15 13.70
N LEU A 17 -2.09 -10.51 14.10
CA LEU A 17 -0.90 -10.26 13.31
C LEU A 17 -0.98 -11.04 11.98
N PRO A 18 -0.69 -10.41 10.84
CA PRO A 18 -0.54 -11.12 9.57
C PRO A 18 0.65 -12.08 9.66
N SER A 19 0.63 -13.12 8.83
CA SER A 19 1.77 -14.03 8.74
C SER A 19 3.03 -13.31 8.23
N ASP A 20 4.21 -13.76 8.63
CA ASP A 20 5.47 -13.18 8.16
C ASP A 20 5.56 -13.18 6.63
N GLU A 21 5.09 -14.25 5.99
CA GLU A 21 5.07 -14.35 4.52
C GLU A 21 4.17 -13.28 3.88
N GLU A 22 3.01 -13.02 4.47
CA GLU A 22 2.12 -11.95 4.03
C GLU A 22 2.75 -10.56 4.24
N VAL A 23 3.45 -10.34 5.36
CA VAL A 23 4.20 -9.11 5.61
C VAL A 23 5.27 -8.88 4.54
N PHE A 24 6.01 -9.92 4.15
CA PHE A 24 7.00 -9.83 3.08
C PHE A 24 6.35 -9.53 1.73
N ARG A 25 5.26 -10.21 1.36
CA ARG A 25 4.50 -9.92 0.13
C ARG A 25 4.00 -8.48 0.09
N MET A 26 3.43 -7.97 1.19
CA MET A 26 2.97 -6.58 1.29
C MET A 26 4.11 -5.59 1.09
N ARG A 27 5.31 -5.87 1.62
CA ARG A 27 6.49 -5.00 1.44
C ARG A 27 6.96 -4.98 -0.01
N ASP A 28 6.98 -6.12 -0.67
CA ASP A 28 7.36 -6.21 -2.09
C ASP A 28 6.37 -5.49 -2.98
N ASP A 29 5.06 -5.60 -2.69
CA ASP A 29 4.02 -4.85 -3.40
C ASP A 29 4.17 -3.33 -3.22
N VAL A 30 4.47 -2.86 -2.01
CA VAL A 30 4.73 -1.44 -1.74
C VAL A 30 5.96 -0.96 -2.51
N LYS A 31 7.02 -1.77 -2.54
CA LYS A 31 8.25 -1.44 -3.28
C LYS A 31 7.96 -1.34 -4.78
N ARG A 32 7.25 -2.31 -5.34
CA ARG A 32 6.83 -2.32 -6.75
C ARG A 32 6.00 -1.08 -7.12
N ARG A 33 4.96 -0.77 -6.35
CA ARG A 33 4.13 0.43 -6.58
C ARG A 33 4.94 1.72 -6.55
N LYS A 34 5.90 1.82 -5.62
CA LYS A 34 6.79 2.99 -5.52
C LYS A 34 7.66 3.15 -6.77
N ASP A 35 8.16 2.06 -7.31
CA ASP A 35 9.00 2.08 -8.51
C ASP A 35 8.16 2.44 -9.75
N GLU A 36 6.96 1.89 -9.89
CA GLU A 36 5.98 2.25 -10.93
C GLU A 36 5.56 3.72 -10.85
N ASP A 37 5.31 4.24 -9.64
CA ASP A 37 5.00 5.65 -9.41
C ASP A 37 6.18 6.55 -9.83
N ARG A 38 7.42 6.13 -9.55
CA ARG A 38 8.61 6.87 -9.96
C ARG A 38 8.72 6.93 -11.48
N GLU A 39 8.50 5.81 -12.16
CA GLU A 39 8.56 5.76 -13.62
C GLU A 39 7.46 6.60 -14.27
N ARG A 40 6.21 6.47 -13.78
CA ARG A 40 5.09 7.32 -14.25
C ARG A 40 5.40 8.79 -14.05
N ASN A 41 5.91 9.18 -12.89
CA ASN A 41 6.23 10.57 -12.57
C ASN A 41 7.48 11.11 -13.31
N ALA A 42 8.35 10.23 -13.80
CA ALA A 42 9.48 10.62 -14.66
C ALA A 42 9.01 11.06 -16.05
N ARG A 43 7.91 10.46 -16.56
CA ARG A 43 7.35 10.76 -17.89
C ARG A 43 6.42 11.98 -17.93
N LEU A 44 5.92 12.42 -16.77
CA LEU A 44 5.03 13.58 -16.64
C LEU A 44 5.80 14.91 -16.73
N LYS A 45 5.17 15.93 -17.31
CA LYS A 45 5.69 17.31 -17.29
C LYS A 45 5.61 17.88 -15.88
N ILE A 46 6.44 18.88 -15.57
CA ILE A 46 6.56 19.44 -14.22
C ILE A 46 5.20 19.86 -13.62
N HIS A 47 4.35 20.52 -14.41
CA HIS A 47 3.02 20.98 -13.97
C HIS A 47 2.00 19.84 -13.80
N GLU A 48 2.28 18.65 -14.32
CA GLU A 48 1.42 17.47 -14.20
C GLU A 48 1.85 16.59 -13.01
N LYS A 49 3.02 16.83 -12.40
CA LYS A 49 3.49 16.05 -11.27
C LYS A 49 2.68 16.38 -10.02
N LEU A 50 2.23 15.35 -9.31
CA LEU A 50 1.67 15.56 -7.97
C LEU A 50 2.76 16.06 -7.04
N THR A 51 2.56 17.28 -6.53
CA THR A 51 3.43 17.86 -5.50
C THR A 51 3.10 17.27 -4.13
N ASN A 52 4.06 17.30 -3.21
CA ASN A 52 3.85 16.80 -1.84
C ASN A 52 2.74 17.55 -1.10
N SER A 53 2.50 18.83 -1.43
CA SER A 53 1.36 19.60 -0.89
C SER A 53 0.04 19.04 -1.40
N SER A 54 -0.07 18.69 -2.69
CA SER A 54 -1.27 18.04 -3.25
C SER A 54 -1.52 16.64 -2.66
N LYS A 55 -0.47 15.85 -2.40
CA LYS A 55 -0.60 14.51 -1.78
C LYS A 55 -1.08 14.55 -0.33
N ARG A 56 -0.84 15.66 0.39
CA ARG A 56 -1.20 15.84 1.81
C ARG A 56 -2.58 16.49 2.00
N GLY A 57 -3.31 16.76 0.93
CA GLY A 57 -4.61 17.43 0.96
C GLY A 57 -5.73 16.53 1.47
N ASN A 58 -6.03 16.63 2.77
CA ASN A 58 -7.31 16.39 3.47
C ASN A 58 -7.14 15.69 4.82
N ILE A 59 -6.24 16.19 5.69
CA ILE A 59 -6.46 16.01 7.13
C ILE A 59 -7.65 16.92 7.47
N ARG A 60 -8.87 16.39 7.34
CA ARG A 60 -10.08 17.08 7.82
C ARG A 60 -9.88 17.30 9.31
N ARG A 61 -9.68 18.55 9.71
CA ARG A 61 -9.74 18.94 11.12
C ARG A 61 -11.16 18.63 11.58
N ILE A 62 -11.31 17.57 12.36
CA ILE A 62 -12.54 17.34 13.11
C ILE A 62 -12.57 18.48 14.13
N VAL A 63 -13.51 19.40 13.95
CA VAL A 63 -13.84 20.46 14.90
C VAL A 63 -15.05 20.02 15.69
#